data_AF-A0A4Z1GJI5-F1
#
_entry.id   AF-A0A4Z1GJI5-F1
#
_cell.length_a   1.000
_cell.length_b   1.000
_cell.length_c   1.000
_cell.angle_alpha   90.00
_cell.angle_beta   90.00
_cell.angle_gamma   90.00
#
_symmetry.space_group_name_H-M   'P 1'
#
loop_
_entity.id
_entity.type
_entity.pdbx_description
1 polymer ?
#
loop_
_entity_poly.entity_id
_entity_poly.type
_entity_poly.pdbx_seq_one_letter_code
_entity_poly.pdbx_strand_id
1 'polypeptide(L)'
;MDTHSIRTSIISLANPWLDWLPSATALQTALSINTEINSLCALHPTRLYFFGTLPLSAPPSSILESIAHLKTLPYCRGIILGTSGLGSGLDDPALLPIFKELAANYFPIFLHPHYGLPTSVFGPRGNDYGHVLPLALGFPMETTIAVTRMILSSVFSSVPDLQVILAHSGGTLPFLAGRIESCVLHDAHLKAEGKLAEGRKTIWEILKKNIWLDAVVYGDVGVRGAVGVSGADRVMFGTDAPFFPPLDEEEEGKGEEAKQWLSVSMNKDAISSACGAGSEEEKAILGGNAIRLFGLDLDASG
;
A
#
# COMPACT_ATOMS: atom_id res chain seq x y z
N MET A 1 10.34 8.16 14.82
CA MET A 1 11.24 8.36 13.66
C MET A 1 12.70 8.43 14.10
N ASP A 2 13.06 9.37 14.98
CA ASP A 2 14.46 9.56 15.42
C ASP A 2 15.05 8.33 16.10
N THR A 3 14.30 7.69 17.00
CA THR A 3 14.66 6.39 17.60
C THR A 3 15.12 5.38 16.57
N HIS A 4 14.38 5.24 15.46
CA HIS A 4 14.67 4.23 14.43
C HIS A 4 15.51 4.76 13.27
N SER A 5 16.11 5.94 13.40
CA SER A 5 16.90 6.58 12.33
C SER A 5 16.13 6.76 11.02
N ILE A 6 14.83 7.03 11.09
CA ILE A 6 13.97 7.28 9.92
C ILE A 6 13.99 8.79 9.63
N ARG A 7 14.62 9.18 8.52
CA ARG A 7 14.65 10.58 8.08
C ARG A 7 13.28 11.05 7.61
N THR A 8 12.62 10.32 6.71
CA THR A 8 11.38 10.79 6.09
C THR A 8 10.29 9.74 6.23
N SER A 9 9.08 10.18 6.58
CA SER A 9 7.88 9.36 6.60
C SER A 9 6.84 9.94 5.65
N ILE A 10 6.26 9.08 4.82
CA ILE A 10 5.02 9.39 4.09
C ILE A 10 3.88 8.77 4.91
N ILE A 11 3.23 9.59 5.73
CA ILE A 11 2.18 9.14 6.65
C ILE A 11 0.84 8.99 5.93
N SER A 12 -0.09 8.26 6.52
CA SER A 12 -1.42 8.05 5.94
C SER A 12 -2.46 7.88 7.05
N LEU A 13 -3.70 8.30 6.79
CA LEU A 13 -4.82 7.98 7.67
C LEU A 13 -4.94 6.45 7.77
N ALA A 14 -5.04 5.93 8.99
CA ALA A 14 -5.21 4.50 9.24
C ALA A 14 -6.59 4.00 8.79
N ASN A 15 -6.71 2.69 8.58
CA ASN A 15 -8.00 2.05 8.35
C ASN A 15 -8.97 2.30 9.53
N PRO A 16 -10.30 2.42 9.29
CA PRO A 16 -11.02 2.22 8.04
C PRO A 16 -11.17 3.49 7.19
N TRP A 17 -10.24 4.44 7.27
CA TRP A 17 -10.29 5.70 6.53
C TRP A 17 -11.64 6.43 6.72
N LEU A 18 -12.34 6.69 5.62
CA LEU A 18 -13.65 7.34 5.57
C LEU A 18 -14.75 6.39 5.09
N ASP A 19 -14.47 5.09 4.98
CA ASP A 19 -15.34 4.11 4.31
C ASP A 19 -16.69 3.94 5.01
N TRP A 20 -16.74 4.29 6.30
CA TRP A 20 -17.94 4.24 7.14
C TRP A 20 -18.74 5.55 7.16
N LEU A 21 -18.19 6.65 6.63
CA LEU A 21 -18.85 7.95 6.70
C LEU A 21 -20.06 8.01 5.75
N PRO A 22 -21.18 8.62 6.16
CA PRO A 22 -22.28 8.92 5.26
C PRO A 22 -21.84 9.81 4.09
N SER A 23 -22.37 9.53 2.90
CA SER A 23 -22.09 10.26 1.66
C SER A 23 -22.19 11.79 1.81
N ALA A 24 -23.19 12.26 2.58
CA ALA A 24 -23.46 13.69 2.78
C ALA A 24 -22.34 14.46 3.51
N THR A 25 -21.53 13.78 4.34
CA THR A 25 -20.46 14.43 5.11
C THR A 25 -19.07 14.04 4.63
N ALA A 26 -18.94 12.97 3.84
CA ALA A 26 -17.67 12.39 3.45
C ALA A 26 -16.72 13.38 2.77
N LEU A 27 -17.20 14.18 1.79
CA LEU A 27 -16.36 15.15 1.08
C LEU A 27 -15.76 16.19 2.04
N GLN A 28 -16.60 16.87 2.82
CA GLN A 28 -16.14 17.92 3.73
C GLN A 28 -15.14 17.37 4.76
N THR A 29 -15.38 16.14 5.26
CA THR A 29 -14.46 15.47 6.17
C THR A 29 -13.13 15.14 5.50
N ALA A 30 -13.13 14.64 4.26
CA ALA A 30 -11.90 14.37 3.51
C ALA A 30 -11.08 15.66 3.27
N LEU A 31 -11.73 16.75 2.86
CA LEU A 31 -11.07 18.04 2.67
C LEU A 31 -10.42 18.54 3.97
N SER A 32 -11.14 18.45 5.09
CA SER A 32 -10.65 18.87 6.41
C SER A 32 -9.43 18.05 6.85
N ILE A 33 -9.54 16.71 6.84
CA ILE A 33 -8.46 15.81 7.30
C ILE A 33 -7.21 15.99 6.44
N ASN A 34 -7.37 16.03 5.11
CA ASN A 34 -6.23 16.17 4.22
C ASN A 34 -5.53 17.54 4.40
N THR A 35 -6.30 18.61 4.62
CA THR A 35 -5.74 19.94 4.94
C THR A 35 -4.96 19.92 6.25
N GLU A 36 -5.53 19.29 7.29
CA GLU A 36 -4.91 19.18 8.61
C GLU A 36 -3.60 18.38 8.57
N ILE A 37 -3.59 17.22 7.90
CA ILE A 37 -2.39 16.40 7.72
C ILE A 37 -1.33 17.17 6.92
N ASN A 38 -1.73 17.92 5.89
CA ASN A 38 -0.80 18.78 5.15
C ASN A 38 -0.18 19.86 6.05
N SER A 39 -0.97 20.48 6.94
CA SER A 39 -0.47 21.43 7.94
C SER A 39 0.48 20.77 8.94
N LEU A 40 0.22 19.53 9.38
CA LEU A 40 1.13 18.76 10.23
C LEU A 40 2.46 18.48 9.53
N CYS A 41 2.43 18.10 8.25
CA CYS A 41 3.64 17.90 7.46
C CYS A 41 4.48 19.19 7.35
N ALA A 42 3.81 20.34 7.25
CA ALA A 42 4.48 21.64 7.18
C ALA A 42 5.26 22.01 8.44
N LEU A 43 4.95 21.42 9.60
CA LEU A 43 5.72 21.62 10.85
C LEU A 43 7.09 20.94 10.80
N HIS A 44 7.26 19.94 9.94
CA HIS A 44 8.49 19.16 9.80
C HIS A 44 8.83 18.97 8.31
N PRO A 45 9.18 20.05 7.59
CA PRO A 45 9.50 19.99 6.17
C PRO A 45 10.63 18.99 5.92
N THR A 46 10.61 18.30 4.77
CA THR A 46 11.52 17.20 4.37
C THR A 46 11.42 15.91 5.21
N ARG A 47 10.89 15.98 6.44
CA ARG A 47 10.67 14.83 7.33
C ARG A 47 9.31 14.19 7.10
N LEU A 48 8.28 14.97 6.81
CA LEU A 48 6.91 14.49 6.69
C LEU A 48 6.27 14.83 5.33
N TYR A 49 5.69 13.81 4.73
CA TYR A 49 4.78 13.87 3.58
C TYR A 49 3.58 12.97 3.89
N PHE A 50 2.56 12.95 3.03
CA PHE A 50 1.43 12.07 3.28
C PHE A 50 0.74 11.53 2.03
N PHE A 51 0.04 10.41 2.21
CA PHE A 51 -0.99 9.93 1.29
C PHE A 51 -2.36 10.46 1.73
N GLY A 52 -3.08 11.10 0.81
CA GLY A 52 -4.41 11.63 1.06
C GLY A 52 -5.47 10.53 1.18
N THR A 53 -6.53 10.79 1.94
CA THR A 53 -7.72 9.93 1.99
C THR A 53 -8.82 10.46 1.06
N LEU A 54 -9.64 9.58 0.49
CA LEU A 54 -10.73 9.93 -0.42
C LEU A 54 -12.12 9.68 0.22
N PRO A 55 -13.15 10.46 -0.15
CA PRO A 55 -14.52 10.29 0.34
C PRO A 55 -15.27 9.23 -0.49
N LEU A 56 -14.89 7.97 -0.39
CA LEU A 56 -15.36 6.91 -1.31
C LEU A 56 -16.86 6.58 -1.22
N SER A 57 -17.53 6.98 -0.13
CA SER A 57 -18.99 6.90 0.00
C SER A 57 -19.73 8.06 -0.68
N ALA A 58 -19.01 9.10 -1.14
CA ALA A 58 -19.58 10.22 -1.88
C ALA A 58 -19.74 9.89 -3.37
N PRO A 59 -20.57 10.65 -4.12
CA PRO A 59 -20.67 10.49 -5.56
C PRO A 59 -19.32 10.69 -6.26
N PRO A 60 -19.08 10.04 -7.43
CA PRO A 60 -17.81 10.15 -8.15
C PRO A 60 -17.34 11.60 -8.39
N SER A 61 -18.24 12.55 -8.62
CA SER A 61 -17.89 13.97 -8.78
C SER A 61 -17.20 14.57 -7.54
N SER A 62 -17.65 14.21 -6.34
CA SER A 62 -17.05 14.65 -5.08
C SER A 62 -15.69 14.00 -4.84
N ILE A 63 -15.51 12.75 -5.28
CA ILE A 63 -14.21 12.07 -5.22
C ILE A 63 -13.21 12.78 -6.14
N LEU A 64 -13.62 13.13 -7.37
CA LEU A 64 -12.78 13.91 -8.30
C LEU A 64 -12.45 15.31 -7.76
N GLU A 65 -13.40 15.98 -7.12
CA GLU A 65 -13.16 17.25 -6.41
C GLU A 65 -12.13 17.09 -5.28
N SER A 66 -12.23 16.02 -4.50
CA SER A 66 -11.26 15.72 -3.44
C SER A 66 -9.86 15.46 -4.02
N ILE A 67 -9.75 14.77 -5.16
CA ILE A 67 -8.46 14.59 -5.87
C ILE A 67 -7.92 15.95 -6.35
N ALA A 68 -8.77 16.82 -6.89
CA ALA A 68 -8.39 18.17 -7.29
C ALA A 68 -7.84 18.99 -6.12
N HIS A 69 -8.45 18.88 -4.94
CA HIS A 69 -7.96 19.49 -3.71
C HIS A 69 -6.61 18.91 -3.27
N LEU A 70 -6.45 17.59 -3.25
CA LEU A 70 -5.18 16.96 -2.83
C LEU A 70 -3.98 17.44 -3.66
N LYS A 71 -4.18 17.77 -4.93
CA LYS A 71 -3.13 18.33 -5.81
C LYS A 71 -2.63 19.71 -5.39
N THR A 72 -3.42 20.47 -4.64
CA THR A 72 -3.02 21.80 -4.15
C THR A 72 -2.21 21.72 -2.86
N LEU A 73 -2.14 20.53 -2.23
CA LEU A 73 -1.47 20.31 -0.95
C LEU A 73 0.01 19.94 -1.16
N PRO A 74 0.97 20.80 -0.75
CA PRO A 74 2.39 20.64 -1.10
C PRO A 74 3.05 19.34 -0.61
N TYR A 75 2.54 18.76 0.46
CA TYR A 75 3.11 17.56 1.10
C TYR A 75 2.42 16.25 0.68
N CYS A 76 1.36 16.32 -0.13
CA CYS A 76 0.66 15.15 -0.63
C CYS A 76 1.51 14.42 -1.69
N ARG A 77 1.59 13.09 -1.62
CA ARG A 77 2.38 12.25 -2.56
C ARG A 77 1.61 11.07 -3.14
N GLY A 78 0.29 11.09 -3.02
CA GLY A 78 -0.61 10.06 -3.56
C GLY A 78 -1.83 9.91 -2.66
N ILE A 79 -2.51 8.77 -2.75
CA ILE A 79 -3.67 8.45 -1.92
C ILE A 79 -3.52 7.10 -1.24
N ILE A 80 -4.13 6.94 -0.07
CA ILE A 80 -4.34 5.63 0.56
C ILE A 80 -5.77 5.16 0.27
N LEU A 81 -5.93 3.87 -0.03
CA LEU A 81 -7.20 3.28 -0.44
C LEU A 81 -7.36 1.88 0.17
N GLY A 82 -8.56 1.58 0.69
CA GLY A 82 -8.96 0.24 1.10
C GLY A 82 -9.40 -0.65 -0.07
N THR A 83 -9.63 -1.94 0.19
CA THR A 83 -9.99 -2.90 -0.87
C THR A 83 -11.46 -2.87 -1.30
N SER A 84 -12.32 -2.15 -0.57
CA SER A 84 -13.76 -2.03 -0.84
C SER A 84 -14.07 -1.10 -2.02
N GLY A 85 -13.19 -0.15 -2.34
CA GLY A 85 -13.45 0.84 -3.40
C GLY A 85 -14.70 1.67 -3.12
N LEU A 86 -15.67 1.65 -4.04
CA LEU A 86 -16.98 2.29 -3.84
C LEU A 86 -17.99 1.39 -3.09
N GLY A 87 -17.54 0.26 -2.55
CA GLY A 87 -18.36 -0.75 -1.87
C GLY A 87 -18.46 -2.09 -2.61
N SER A 88 -18.13 -2.12 -3.90
CA SER A 88 -18.18 -3.33 -4.75
C SER A 88 -16.80 -3.92 -5.04
N GLY A 89 -15.73 -3.39 -4.45
CA GLY A 89 -14.34 -3.76 -4.70
C GLY A 89 -13.68 -2.97 -5.83
N LEU A 90 -12.41 -3.28 -6.09
CA LEU A 90 -11.53 -2.50 -6.97
C LEU A 90 -11.68 -2.78 -8.47
N ASP A 91 -12.45 -3.80 -8.83
CA ASP A 91 -12.85 -4.14 -10.20
C ASP A 91 -14.19 -3.52 -10.59
N ASP A 92 -14.78 -2.68 -9.74
CA ASP A 92 -15.98 -1.90 -10.07
C ASP A 92 -15.67 -0.92 -11.23
N PRO A 93 -16.37 -1.02 -12.38
CA PRO A 93 -16.18 -0.09 -13.49
C PRO A 93 -16.39 1.38 -13.11
N ALA A 94 -17.17 1.68 -12.07
CA ALA A 94 -17.37 3.04 -11.57
C ALA A 94 -16.10 3.65 -10.94
N LEU A 95 -15.08 2.85 -10.60
CA LEU A 95 -13.77 3.34 -10.19
C LEU A 95 -12.86 3.75 -11.36
N LEU A 96 -13.14 3.31 -12.59
CA LEU A 96 -12.27 3.62 -13.73
C LEU A 96 -12.05 5.13 -13.95
N PRO A 97 -13.07 6.01 -13.86
CA PRO A 97 -12.84 7.46 -13.93
C PRO A 97 -11.91 7.98 -12.83
N ILE A 98 -12.03 7.44 -11.62
CA ILE A 98 -11.20 7.82 -10.47
C ILE A 98 -9.75 7.36 -10.70
N PHE A 99 -9.54 6.12 -11.13
CA PHE A 99 -8.20 5.61 -11.46
C PHE A 99 -7.55 6.40 -12.60
N LYS A 100 -8.32 6.79 -13.62
CA LYS A 100 -7.82 7.65 -14.71
C LYS A 100 -7.39 9.02 -14.19
N GLU A 101 -8.18 9.64 -13.31
CA GLU A 101 -7.82 10.92 -12.72
C GLU A 101 -6.54 10.81 -11.87
N LEU A 102 -6.42 9.77 -11.04
CA LEU A 102 -5.20 9.53 -10.24
C LEU A 102 -3.97 9.33 -11.13
N ALA A 103 -4.08 8.51 -12.17
CA ALA A 103 -3.00 8.28 -13.12
C ALA A 103 -2.58 9.55 -13.88
N ALA A 104 -3.55 10.35 -14.35
CA ALA A 104 -3.29 11.61 -15.06
C ALA A 104 -2.55 12.65 -14.20
N ASN A 105 -2.65 12.54 -12.87
CA ASN A 105 -1.99 13.43 -11.93
C ASN A 105 -0.75 12.81 -11.26
N TYR A 106 -0.27 11.66 -11.76
CA TYR A 106 0.86 10.92 -11.17
C TYR A 106 0.69 10.64 -9.67
N PHE A 107 -0.55 10.42 -9.22
CA PHE A 107 -0.86 10.08 -7.84
C PHE A 107 -0.89 8.55 -7.70
N PRO A 108 0.15 7.94 -7.10
CA PRO A 108 0.11 6.52 -6.80
C PRO A 108 -0.92 6.22 -5.71
N ILE A 109 -1.49 5.02 -5.80
CA ILE A 109 -2.40 4.46 -4.80
C ILE A 109 -1.58 3.61 -3.84
N PHE A 110 -1.53 3.95 -2.57
CA PHE A 110 -1.13 3.01 -1.53
C PHE A 110 -2.34 2.15 -1.15
N LEU A 111 -2.40 0.93 -1.68
CA LEU A 111 -3.48 -0.02 -1.42
C LEU A 111 -3.20 -0.79 -0.14
N HIS A 112 -4.12 -0.70 0.81
CA HIS A 112 -3.92 -1.24 2.16
C HIS A 112 -5.12 -2.09 2.60
N PRO A 113 -4.90 -3.20 3.30
CA PRO A 113 -5.99 -4.07 3.79
C PRO A 113 -6.70 -3.47 5.01
N HIS A 114 -7.89 -3.98 5.30
CA HIS A 114 -8.63 -3.69 6.53
C HIS A 114 -9.67 -4.76 6.81
N TYR A 115 -10.44 -5.15 5.78
CA TYR A 115 -11.63 -5.97 5.93
C TYR A 115 -11.31 -7.45 6.21
N GLY A 116 -10.10 -7.88 5.88
CA GLY A 116 -9.60 -9.24 6.06
C GLY A 116 -10.45 -10.27 5.33
N LEU A 117 -10.63 -11.42 5.97
CA LEU A 117 -11.46 -12.51 5.49
C LEU A 117 -12.64 -12.72 6.46
N PRO A 118 -13.74 -13.36 6.02
CA PRO A 118 -14.84 -13.72 6.91
C PRO A 118 -14.31 -14.52 8.11
N THR A 119 -14.68 -14.11 9.33
CA THR A 119 -14.15 -14.71 10.58
C THR A 119 -14.38 -16.21 10.68
N SER A 120 -15.40 -16.74 10.00
CA SER A 120 -15.70 -18.17 9.92
C SER A 120 -14.57 -19.01 9.33
N VAL A 121 -13.70 -18.45 8.49
CA VAL A 121 -12.56 -19.18 7.88
C VAL A 121 -11.47 -19.52 8.90
N PHE A 122 -11.46 -18.85 10.06
CA PHE A 122 -10.49 -19.10 11.14
C PHE A 122 -10.92 -20.23 12.09
N GLY A 123 -12.12 -20.77 11.88
CA GLY A 123 -12.64 -21.91 12.64
C GLY A 123 -13.05 -21.57 14.08
N PRO A 124 -13.61 -22.56 14.80
CA PRO A 124 -14.19 -22.35 16.13
C PRO A 124 -13.16 -21.97 17.20
N ARG A 125 -11.88 -22.23 16.95
CA ARG A 125 -10.76 -21.91 17.84
C ARG A 125 -10.03 -20.62 17.45
N GLY A 126 -10.51 -19.88 16.44
CA GLY A 126 -9.82 -18.68 15.94
C GLY A 126 -9.48 -17.67 17.04
N ASN A 127 -10.37 -17.52 18.03
CA ASN A 127 -10.18 -16.63 19.17
C ASN A 127 -9.07 -17.08 20.14
N ASP A 128 -8.69 -18.36 20.15
CA ASP A 128 -7.60 -18.88 21.00
C ASP A 128 -6.23 -18.33 20.54
N TYR A 129 -6.13 -17.80 19.33
CA TYR A 129 -4.88 -17.38 18.69
C TYR A 129 -4.70 -15.86 18.67
N GLY A 130 -5.48 -15.12 19.47
CA GLY A 130 -5.49 -13.66 19.48
C GLY A 130 -5.75 -13.09 18.08
N HIS A 131 -4.98 -12.07 17.69
CA HIS A 131 -5.11 -11.41 16.39
C HIS A 131 -4.21 -12.02 15.29
N VAL A 132 -3.53 -13.14 15.56
CA VAL A 132 -2.53 -13.70 14.63
C VAL A 132 -3.15 -14.08 13.29
N LEU A 133 -4.25 -14.83 13.28
CA LEU A 133 -4.89 -15.24 12.02
C LEU A 133 -5.41 -14.06 11.17
N PRO A 134 -6.21 -13.11 11.71
CA PRO A 134 -6.68 -11.99 10.91
C PRO A 134 -5.56 -11.07 10.42
N LEU A 135 -4.53 -10.80 11.22
CA LEU A 135 -3.44 -9.89 10.84
C LEU A 135 -2.41 -10.57 9.93
N ALA A 136 -1.94 -11.77 10.27
CA ALA A 136 -0.87 -12.44 9.51
C ALA A 136 -1.36 -13.13 8.23
N LEU A 137 -2.65 -13.49 8.15
CA LEU A 137 -3.24 -14.16 6.99
C LEU A 137 -4.35 -13.32 6.33
N GLY A 138 -5.29 -12.82 7.13
CA GLY A 138 -6.45 -12.09 6.61
C GLY A 138 -6.06 -10.89 5.75
N PHE A 139 -5.24 -9.99 6.29
CA PHE A 139 -4.78 -8.78 5.61
C PHE A 139 -4.01 -9.06 4.30
N PRO A 140 -2.93 -9.87 4.27
CA PRO A 140 -2.22 -10.12 3.02
C PRO A 140 -3.05 -10.90 1.99
N MET A 141 -3.96 -11.78 2.42
CA MET A 141 -4.88 -12.45 1.50
C MET A 141 -5.90 -11.49 0.90
N GLU A 142 -6.46 -10.57 1.68
CA GLU A 142 -7.36 -9.51 1.21
C GLU A 142 -6.71 -8.66 0.11
N THR A 143 -5.49 -8.15 0.35
CA THR A 143 -4.70 -7.42 -0.65
C THR A 143 -4.50 -8.24 -1.92
N THR A 144 -4.14 -9.51 -1.77
CA THR A 144 -3.91 -10.41 -2.92
C THR A 144 -5.18 -10.58 -3.76
N ILE A 145 -6.33 -10.80 -3.12
CA ILE A 145 -7.62 -10.96 -3.80
C ILE A 145 -8.00 -9.66 -4.52
N ALA A 146 -7.89 -8.52 -3.85
CA ALA A 146 -8.26 -7.22 -4.40
C ALA A 146 -7.45 -6.88 -5.67
N VAL A 147 -6.12 -7.06 -5.64
CA VAL A 147 -5.25 -6.79 -6.79
C VAL A 147 -5.46 -7.82 -7.90
N THR A 148 -5.65 -9.10 -7.55
CA THR A 148 -5.95 -10.13 -8.56
C THR A 148 -7.26 -9.80 -9.30
N ARG A 149 -8.29 -9.32 -8.60
CA ARG A 149 -9.52 -8.81 -9.22
C ARG A 149 -9.26 -7.67 -10.19
N MET A 150 -8.47 -6.66 -9.81
CA MET A 150 -8.08 -5.55 -10.70
C MET A 150 -7.35 -6.03 -11.97
N ILE A 151 -6.47 -7.02 -11.83
CA ILE A 151 -5.74 -7.60 -12.96
C ILE A 151 -6.71 -8.30 -13.91
N LEU A 152 -7.58 -9.16 -13.38
CA LEU A 152 -8.53 -9.95 -14.18
C LEU A 152 -9.61 -9.08 -14.83
N SER A 153 -9.98 -7.96 -14.23
CA SER A 153 -10.92 -6.97 -14.79
C SER A 153 -10.26 -5.95 -15.72
N SER A 154 -8.98 -6.14 -16.07
CA SER A 154 -8.26 -5.30 -17.03
C SER A 154 -8.15 -3.82 -16.62
N VAL A 155 -8.13 -3.51 -15.33
CA VAL A 155 -7.91 -2.14 -14.82
C VAL A 155 -6.60 -1.57 -15.36
N PHE A 156 -5.51 -2.33 -15.29
CA PHE A 156 -4.18 -1.91 -15.77
C PHE A 156 -4.06 -1.85 -17.29
N SER A 157 -4.96 -2.48 -18.04
CA SER A 157 -5.06 -2.27 -19.50
C SER A 157 -5.84 -0.99 -19.80
N SER A 158 -6.88 -0.71 -19.02
CA SER A 158 -7.75 0.46 -19.17
C SER A 158 -7.11 1.76 -18.68
N VAL A 159 -6.20 1.67 -17.70
CA VAL A 159 -5.45 2.78 -17.11
C VAL A 159 -3.97 2.39 -17.04
N PRO A 160 -3.24 2.39 -18.18
CA PRO A 160 -1.90 1.82 -18.29
C PRO A 160 -0.83 2.52 -17.44
N ASP A 161 -1.08 3.77 -17.04
CA ASP A 161 -0.16 4.59 -16.26
C ASP A 161 -0.49 4.59 -14.75
N LEU A 162 -1.54 3.88 -14.33
CA LEU A 162 -1.89 3.74 -12.92
C LEU A 162 -0.73 3.08 -12.16
N GLN A 163 -0.28 3.73 -11.08
CA GLN A 163 0.72 3.20 -10.16
C GLN A 163 0.05 2.81 -8.85
N VAL A 164 0.32 1.59 -8.38
CA VAL A 164 -0.24 1.07 -7.12
C VAL A 164 0.90 0.51 -6.27
N ILE A 165 1.03 1.00 -5.05
CA ILE A 165 1.91 0.49 -4.01
C ILE A 165 1.10 -0.48 -3.17
N LEU A 166 1.56 -1.71 -3.03
CA LEU A 166 0.84 -2.72 -2.27
C LEU A 166 1.44 -2.88 -0.88
N ALA A 167 0.58 -2.80 0.13
CA ALA A 167 0.93 -3.11 1.50
C ALA A 167 1.43 -4.57 1.64
N HIS A 168 2.33 -4.77 2.61
CA HIS A 168 2.85 -6.06 3.04
C HIS A 168 3.46 -6.89 1.91
N SER A 169 4.32 -6.24 1.11
CA SER A 169 4.94 -6.81 -0.11
C SER A 169 3.96 -7.40 -1.12
N GLY A 170 2.75 -6.83 -1.22
CA GLY A 170 1.69 -7.36 -2.09
C GLY A 170 0.92 -8.53 -1.49
N GLY A 171 1.02 -8.70 -0.18
CA GLY A 171 0.49 -9.85 0.54
C GLY A 171 1.14 -11.15 0.07
N THR A 172 0.37 -11.96 -0.64
CA THR A 172 0.86 -13.24 -1.19
C THR A 172 1.02 -13.20 -2.71
N LEU A 173 0.82 -12.04 -3.34
CA LEU A 173 0.86 -11.90 -4.80
C LEU A 173 2.20 -12.29 -5.42
N PRO A 174 3.39 -11.89 -4.90
CA PRO A 174 4.67 -12.34 -5.46
C PRO A 174 4.81 -13.87 -5.50
N PHE A 175 4.33 -14.55 -4.46
CA PHE A 175 4.37 -16.00 -4.36
C PHE A 175 3.36 -16.68 -5.29
N LEU A 176 2.15 -16.12 -5.43
CA LEU A 176 1.06 -16.71 -6.20
C LEU A 176 1.04 -16.29 -7.67
N ALA A 177 1.83 -15.31 -8.11
CA ALA A 177 1.81 -14.77 -9.46
C ALA A 177 1.89 -15.86 -10.55
N GLY A 178 2.82 -16.81 -10.43
CA GLY A 178 2.95 -17.92 -11.38
C GLY A 178 1.75 -18.87 -11.40
N ARG A 179 1.14 -19.10 -10.23
CA ARG A 179 -0.08 -19.91 -10.13
C ARG A 179 -1.27 -19.20 -10.77
N ILE A 180 -1.45 -17.91 -10.52
CA ILE A 180 -2.54 -17.13 -11.10
C ILE A 180 -2.39 -17.08 -12.62
N GLU A 181 -1.19 -16.81 -13.13
CA GLU A 181 -0.89 -16.79 -14.56
C GLU A 181 -1.20 -18.16 -15.21
N SER A 182 -0.78 -19.25 -14.57
CA SER A 182 -1.12 -20.61 -15.02
C SER A 182 -2.63 -20.85 -15.02
N CYS A 183 -3.37 -20.45 -13.98
CA CYS A 183 -4.82 -20.59 -13.95
C CYS A 183 -5.50 -19.82 -15.09
N VAL A 184 -5.07 -18.57 -15.34
CA VAL A 184 -5.61 -17.75 -16.44
C VAL A 184 -5.41 -18.44 -17.79
N LEU A 185 -4.19 -18.91 -18.08
CA LEU A 185 -3.86 -19.53 -19.37
C LEU A 185 -4.58 -20.87 -19.62
N HIS A 186 -4.99 -21.56 -18.55
CA HIS A 186 -5.69 -22.84 -18.63
C HIS A 186 -7.20 -22.72 -18.37
N ASP A 187 -7.74 -21.52 -18.22
CA ASP A 187 -9.17 -21.32 -17.97
C ASP A 187 -9.98 -21.35 -19.27
N ALA A 188 -10.88 -22.34 -19.37
CA ALA A 188 -11.71 -22.53 -20.56
C ALA A 188 -12.73 -21.40 -20.77
N HIS A 189 -13.25 -20.80 -19.70
CA HIS A 189 -14.20 -19.70 -19.80
C HIS A 189 -13.52 -18.44 -20.30
N LEU A 190 -12.35 -18.07 -19.76
CA LEU A 190 -11.57 -16.93 -20.24
C LEU A 190 -11.15 -17.10 -21.71
N LYS A 191 -10.81 -18.32 -22.11
CA LYS A 191 -10.52 -18.63 -23.52
C LYS A 191 -11.73 -18.41 -24.42
N ALA A 192 -12.90 -18.91 -24.03
CA ALA A 192 -14.14 -18.76 -24.81
C ALA A 192 -14.56 -17.29 -24.96
N GLU A 193 -14.33 -16.47 -23.93
CA GLU A 193 -14.58 -15.02 -23.93
C GLU A 193 -13.49 -14.22 -24.68
N GLY A 194 -12.49 -14.86 -25.28
CA GLY A 194 -11.40 -14.20 -26.00
C GLY A 194 -10.44 -13.39 -25.10
N LYS A 195 -10.49 -13.59 -23.77
CA LYS A 195 -9.66 -12.86 -22.79
C LYS A 195 -8.20 -13.31 -22.75
N LEU A 196 -7.88 -14.39 -23.47
CA LEU A 196 -6.51 -14.92 -23.64
C LEU A 196 -5.88 -14.51 -24.98
N ALA A 197 -6.42 -13.47 -25.64
CA ALA A 197 -5.93 -13.01 -26.92
C ALA A 197 -4.50 -12.44 -26.85
N GLU A 198 -3.85 -12.41 -28.01
CA GLU A 198 -2.54 -11.79 -28.22
C GLU A 198 -2.57 -10.31 -27.78
N GLY A 199 -1.59 -9.90 -26.97
CA GLY A 199 -1.53 -8.54 -26.40
C GLY A 199 -2.10 -8.38 -24.98
N ARG A 200 -2.57 -9.46 -24.34
CA ARG A 200 -2.90 -9.44 -22.90
C ARG A 200 -1.66 -9.11 -22.08
N LYS A 201 -1.74 -8.11 -21.20
CA LYS A 201 -0.70 -7.85 -20.19
C LYS A 201 -0.65 -9.00 -19.18
N THR A 202 0.50 -9.66 -19.09
CA THR A 202 0.76 -10.69 -18.09
C THR A 202 0.86 -10.11 -16.69
N ILE A 203 0.69 -10.95 -15.67
CA ILE A 203 0.86 -10.53 -14.27
C ILE A 203 2.28 -9.99 -14.04
N TRP A 204 3.28 -10.60 -14.67
CA TRP A 204 4.68 -10.18 -14.58
C TRP A 204 4.92 -8.79 -15.17
N GLU A 205 4.30 -8.46 -16.31
CA GLU A 205 4.38 -7.13 -16.90
C GLU A 205 3.73 -6.07 -15.99
N ILE A 206 2.57 -6.40 -15.41
CA ILE A 206 1.88 -5.51 -14.46
C ILE A 206 2.73 -5.30 -13.20
N LEU A 207 3.33 -6.36 -12.64
CA LEU A 207 4.20 -6.29 -11.48
C LEU A 207 5.42 -5.39 -11.72
N LYS A 208 6.00 -5.43 -12.93
CA LYS A 208 7.17 -4.62 -13.30
C LYS A 208 6.84 -3.19 -13.71
N LYS A 209 5.60 -2.91 -14.17
CA LYS A 209 5.23 -1.60 -14.72
C LYS A 209 4.34 -0.77 -13.80
N ASN A 210 3.32 -1.40 -13.21
CA ASN A 210 2.24 -0.71 -12.51
C ASN A 210 2.34 -0.86 -10.99
N ILE A 211 2.95 -1.93 -10.50
CA ILE A 211 2.97 -2.25 -9.08
C ILE A 211 4.30 -1.86 -8.44
N TRP A 212 4.22 -1.28 -7.25
CA TRP A 212 5.29 -1.15 -6.28
C TRP A 212 4.94 -2.01 -5.07
N LEU A 213 5.95 -2.51 -4.37
CA LEU A 213 5.77 -3.31 -3.16
C LEU A 213 6.42 -2.58 -2.00
N ASP A 214 5.75 -2.48 -0.85
CA ASP A 214 6.50 -2.19 0.37
C ASP A 214 7.35 -3.41 0.79
N ALA A 215 8.26 -3.21 1.74
CA ALA A 215 9.11 -4.26 2.31
C ALA A 215 8.65 -4.69 3.71
N VAL A 216 7.36 -4.54 4.03
CA VAL A 216 6.78 -4.96 5.31
C VAL A 216 6.46 -6.46 5.24
N VAL A 217 7.49 -7.29 5.37
CA VAL A 217 7.38 -8.76 5.20
C VAL A 217 8.18 -9.56 6.23
N TYR A 218 8.90 -8.87 7.12
CA TYR A 218 9.53 -9.39 8.35
C TYR A 218 10.58 -10.51 8.20
N GLY A 219 10.89 -10.94 6.97
CA GLY A 219 11.87 -12.00 6.70
C GLY A 219 12.45 -11.90 5.29
N ASP A 220 13.72 -12.30 5.15
CA ASP A 220 14.50 -12.14 3.92
C ASP A 220 13.92 -12.95 2.74
N VAL A 221 13.33 -14.12 3.01
CA VAL A 221 12.63 -14.95 2.01
C VAL A 221 11.53 -14.15 1.31
N GLY A 222 10.77 -13.37 2.07
CA GLY A 222 9.71 -12.51 1.54
C GLY A 222 10.27 -11.38 0.67
N VAL A 223 11.33 -10.71 1.14
CA VAL A 223 12.00 -9.63 0.40
C VAL A 223 12.57 -10.16 -0.92
N ARG A 224 13.24 -11.32 -0.92
CA ARG A 224 13.75 -11.97 -2.14
C ARG A 224 12.63 -12.28 -3.13
N GLY A 225 11.46 -12.71 -2.64
CA GLY A 225 10.27 -12.92 -3.47
C GLY A 225 9.76 -11.63 -4.11
N ALA A 226 9.61 -10.57 -3.33
CA ALA A 226 9.19 -9.25 -3.83
C ALA A 226 10.15 -8.69 -4.88
N VAL A 227 11.46 -8.72 -4.59
CA VAL A 227 12.53 -8.30 -5.52
C VAL A 227 12.52 -9.17 -6.78
N GLY A 228 12.32 -10.48 -6.66
CA GLY A 228 12.31 -11.40 -7.80
C GLY A 228 11.21 -11.12 -8.81
N VAL A 229 10.04 -10.62 -8.36
CA VAL A 229 8.90 -10.37 -9.26
C VAL A 229 8.84 -8.93 -9.78
N SER A 230 9.20 -7.94 -8.95
CA SER A 230 9.06 -6.52 -9.29
C SER A 230 10.39 -5.81 -9.58
N GLY A 231 11.53 -6.38 -9.19
CA GLY A 231 12.84 -5.74 -9.22
C GLY A 231 13.12 -4.94 -7.94
N ALA A 232 14.39 -4.86 -7.53
CA ALA A 232 14.80 -4.12 -6.33
C ALA A 232 14.51 -2.61 -6.43
N ASP A 233 14.38 -2.08 -7.64
CA ASP A 233 14.01 -0.69 -7.91
C ASP A 233 12.50 -0.42 -7.69
N ARG A 234 11.70 -1.43 -7.36
CA ARG A 234 10.25 -1.27 -7.12
C ARG A 234 9.79 -1.75 -5.74
N VAL A 235 10.74 -1.95 -4.84
CA VAL A 235 10.50 -2.33 -3.44
C VAL A 235 10.89 -1.16 -2.53
N MET A 236 10.06 -0.82 -1.52
CA MET A 236 10.28 0.33 -0.64
C MET A 236 10.12 -0.04 0.84
N PHE A 237 11.03 0.43 1.68
CA PHE A 237 10.94 0.23 3.12
C PHE A 237 9.66 0.86 3.73
N GLY A 238 9.07 0.14 4.67
CA GLY A 238 7.95 0.58 5.50
C GLY A 238 8.03 -0.06 6.88
N THR A 239 7.30 0.50 7.85
CA THR A 239 7.32 0.02 9.24
C THR A 239 5.98 -0.50 9.74
N ASP A 240 4.88 -0.10 9.10
CA ASP A 240 3.51 -0.29 9.59
C ASP A 240 3.29 0.27 11.01
N ALA A 241 4.06 1.30 11.37
CA ALA A 241 3.91 1.96 12.65
C ALA A 241 2.58 2.75 12.70
N PRO A 242 1.86 2.73 13.84
CA PRO A 242 2.27 2.20 15.14
C PRO A 242 1.65 0.84 15.51
N PHE A 243 1.20 0.01 14.55
CA PHE A 243 0.33 -1.14 14.84
C PHE A 243 0.96 -2.29 15.63
N PHE A 244 2.29 -2.42 15.60
CA PHE A 244 3.02 -3.50 16.28
C PHE A 244 4.03 -2.94 17.29
N PRO A 245 3.57 -2.37 18.43
CA PRO A 245 4.44 -1.88 19.49
C PRO A 245 5.09 -3.05 20.27
N PRO A 246 6.16 -2.78 21.04
CA PRO A 246 6.66 -3.74 22.04
C PRO A 246 5.57 -4.15 23.05
N LEU A 247 5.59 -5.40 23.52
CA LEU A 247 4.58 -5.95 24.44
C LEU A 247 4.95 -5.80 25.93
N ASP A 248 6.24 -5.71 26.26
CA ASP A 248 6.68 -5.68 27.66
C ASP A 248 6.50 -4.26 28.24
N GLU A 249 5.68 -4.12 29.30
CA GLU A 249 5.35 -2.86 29.99
C GLU A 249 6.48 -2.30 30.89
N GLU A 250 7.59 -2.99 31.08
CA GLU A 250 8.72 -2.48 31.89
C GLU A 250 9.61 -1.52 31.11
N GLU A 251 9.18 -0.25 30.99
CA GLU A 251 10.09 0.91 31.07
C GLU A 251 9.41 2.29 31.20
N GLU A 252 8.23 2.41 31.81
CA GLU A 252 7.71 3.74 32.26
C GLU A 252 8.51 4.37 33.44
N GLY A 253 9.73 3.90 33.72
CA GLY A 253 10.50 4.32 34.89
C GLY A 253 12.02 4.15 34.84
N LYS A 254 12.62 3.83 33.68
CA LYS A 254 14.08 3.89 33.50
C LYS A 254 14.37 4.71 32.24
N GLY A 255 14.78 5.96 32.45
CA GLY A 255 15.28 6.96 31.49
C GLY A 255 15.05 6.73 29.99
N GLU A 256 14.18 7.55 29.40
CA GLU A 256 14.17 8.21 28.07
C GLU A 256 14.88 7.62 26.81
N GLU A 257 15.45 6.42 26.81
CA GLU A 257 15.86 5.77 25.56
C GLU A 257 14.68 4.97 25.01
N ALA A 258 13.90 5.60 24.13
CA ALA A 258 12.85 4.93 23.37
C ALA A 258 13.39 3.62 22.78
N LYS A 259 12.86 2.48 23.22
CA LYS A 259 13.32 1.15 22.75
C LYS A 259 13.10 1.02 21.25
N GLN A 260 14.05 0.38 20.57
CA GLN A 260 13.87 -0.04 19.18
C GLN A 260 12.66 -0.98 19.08
N TRP A 261 11.78 -0.73 18.12
CA TRP A 261 10.62 -1.57 17.87
C TRP A 261 11.07 -2.79 17.08
N LEU A 262 10.79 -3.98 17.59
CA LEU A 262 11.14 -5.23 16.92
C LEU A 262 10.53 -5.29 15.50
N SER A 263 9.30 -4.79 15.34
CA SER A 263 8.61 -4.69 14.06
C SER A 263 9.38 -3.85 13.02
N VAL A 264 10.16 -2.85 13.46
CA VAL A 264 10.99 -2.02 12.58
C VAL A 264 12.31 -2.72 12.26
N SER A 265 13.00 -3.26 13.27
CA SER A 265 14.30 -3.92 13.06
C SER A 265 14.16 -5.17 12.20
N MET A 266 13.11 -5.98 12.38
CA MET A 266 12.87 -7.17 11.56
C MET A 266 12.77 -6.86 10.06
N ASN A 267 12.07 -5.79 9.67
CA ASN A 267 11.98 -5.41 8.26
C ASN A 267 13.32 -4.89 7.72
N LYS A 268 14.05 -4.10 8.51
CA LYS A 268 15.39 -3.62 8.12
C LYS A 268 16.36 -4.79 7.93
N ASP A 269 16.44 -5.69 8.90
CA ASP A 269 17.34 -6.84 8.89
C ASP A 269 17.00 -7.83 7.76
N ALA A 270 15.71 -7.99 7.43
CA ALA A 270 15.25 -8.78 6.30
C ALA A 270 15.78 -8.22 4.97
N ILE A 271 15.77 -6.90 4.77
CA ILE A 271 16.33 -6.26 3.58
C ILE A 271 17.85 -6.45 3.52
N SER A 272 18.55 -6.17 4.62
CA SER A 272 20.02 -6.36 4.70
C SER A 272 20.42 -7.81 4.37
N SER A 273 19.66 -8.78 4.86
CA SER A 273 19.92 -10.21 4.63
C SER A 273 19.60 -10.64 3.19
N ALA A 274 18.55 -10.06 2.58
CA ALA A 274 18.13 -10.41 1.22
C ALA A 274 19.07 -9.85 0.14
N CYS A 275 19.44 -8.57 0.27
CA CYS A 275 20.20 -7.81 -0.74
C CYS A 275 21.70 -7.70 -0.43
N GLY A 276 22.11 -8.00 0.80
CA GLY A 276 23.45 -7.77 1.30
C GLY A 276 23.59 -6.37 1.91
N ALA A 277 24.08 -6.31 3.15
CA ALA A 277 24.28 -5.06 3.87
C ALA A 277 25.29 -4.14 3.15
N GLY A 278 24.94 -2.87 3.03
CA GLY A 278 25.70 -1.83 2.34
C GLY A 278 25.53 -1.81 0.82
N SER A 279 24.75 -2.74 0.24
CA SER A 279 24.55 -2.83 -1.21
C SER A 279 23.73 -1.67 -1.77
N GLU A 280 23.86 -1.41 -3.08
CA GLU A 280 23.03 -0.42 -3.76
C GLU A 280 21.54 -0.81 -3.78
N GLU A 281 21.24 -2.11 -3.81
CA GLU A 281 19.87 -2.61 -3.70
C GLU A 281 19.27 -2.30 -2.32
N GLU A 282 20.01 -2.56 -1.23
CA GLU A 282 19.55 -2.21 0.11
C GLU A 282 19.30 -0.70 0.23
N LYS A 283 20.22 0.15 -0.24
CA LYS A 283 20.06 1.62 -0.21
C LYS A 283 18.85 2.08 -1.02
N ALA A 284 18.62 1.46 -2.18
CA ALA A 284 17.45 1.73 -2.99
C ALA A 284 16.15 1.41 -2.23
N ILE A 285 16.08 0.23 -1.61
CA ILE A 285 14.89 -0.20 -0.87
C ILE A 285 14.67 0.65 0.40
N LEU A 286 15.73 0.95 1.16
CA LEU A 286 15.64 1.72 2.41
C LEU A 286 15.22 3.19 2.22
N GLY A 287 15.28 3.73 1.00
CA GLY A 287 14.76 5.07 0.75
C GLY A 287 14.95 5.61 -0.66
N GLY A 288 15.97 5.15 -1.40
CA GLY A 288 16.26 5.65 -2.75
C GLY A 288 15.06 5.54 -3.72
N ASN A 289 14.32 4.44 -3.64
CA ASN A 289 13.12 4.22 -4.45
C ASN A 289 11.98 5.17 -4.09
N ALA A 290 11.73 5.40 -2.79
CA ALA A 290 10.72 6.35 -2.34
C ALA A 290 11.07 7.79 -2.77
N ILE A 291 12.33 8.20 -2.59
CA ILE A 291 12.82 9.51 -3.03
C ILE A 291 12.56 9.70 -4.54
N ARG A 292 12.88 8.69 -5.34
CA ARG A 292 12.67 8.71 -6.80
C ARG A 292 11.19 8.73 -7.21
N LEU A 293 10.37 7.86 -6.61
CA LEU A 293 8.96 7.75 -6.97
C LEU A 293 8.18 9.02 -6.62
N PHE A 294 8.43 9.58 -5.43
CA PHE A 294 7.64 10.68 -4.89
C PHE A 294 8.30 12.06 -5.09
N GLY A 295 9.48 12.12 -5.70
CA GLY A 295 10.22 13.38 -5.87
C GLY A 295 10.44 14.09 -4.53
N LEU A 296 10.93 13.35 -3.53
CA LEU A 296 11.15 13.90 -2.19
C LEU A 296 12.37 14.81 -2.22
N ASP A 297 12.18 16.07 -1.81
CA ASP A 297 13.28 17.02 -1.65
C ASP A 297 13.86 16.87 -0.24
N LEU A 298 15.07 16.31 -0.17
CA LEU A 298 15.76 16.09 1.10
C LEU A 298 16.63 17.28 1.51
N ASP A 299 16.84 18.26 0.62
CA ASP A 299 17.76 19.38 0.78
C ASP A 299 17.03 20.73 1.02
N ALA A 300 15.70 20.76 0.88
CA ALA A 300 14.86 21.90 1.25
C ALA A 300 14.76 22.12 2.78
N SER A 301 15.89 22.34 3.44
CA SER A 301 15.94 22.94 4.77
C SER A 301 16.12 24.46 4.61
N GLY A 302 15.02 25.21 4.77
CA GLY A 302 15.06 26.62 5.15
C GLY A 302 15.06 26.76 6.67
#